data_AF-A0A2S6ISA1-F1
#
_entry.id   AF-A0A2S6ISA1-F1
#
_cell.length_a   1.000
_cell.length_b   1.000
_cell.length_c   1.000
_cell.angle_alpha   90.00
_cell.angle_beta   90.00
_cell.angle_gamma   90.00
#
_symmetry.space_group_name_H-M   'P 1'
#
loop_
_entity.id
_entity.type
_entity.pdbx_description
1 polymer ?
#
loop_
_entity_poly.entity_id
_entity_poly.type
_entity_poly.pdbx_seq_one_letter_code
_entity_poly.pdbx_strand_id
1 'polypeptide(L)'
;MGLIANAIGTYLYIILITPYEFEEALVDGYREGFLGKLIVLGAIFNLVLFFFFLTGKIGKFKKPIQEYEARGVVMATMLAGIAGLMFNFIL
;
A
#
# COMPACT_ATOMS: atom_id res chain seq x y z
N MET A 1 7.18 8.41 -1.14
CA MET A 1 5.71 8.49 -1.25
C MET A 1 5.03 7.13 -1.25
N GLY A 2 5.36 6.20 -2.16
CA GLY A 2 4.65 4.91 -2.21
C GLY A 2 4.79 4.00 -0.97
N LEU A 3 5.89 4.05 -0.23
CA LEU A 3 6.00 3.30 1.04
C LEU A 3 5.04 3.83 2.11
N ILE A 4 4.92 5.15 2.23
CA ILE A 4 4.00 5.82 3.16
C ILE A 4 2.56 5.53 2.74
N ALA A 5 2.26 5.60 1.44
CA ALA A 5 0.94 5.27 0.92
C ALA A 5 0.56 3.82 1.19
N ASN A 6 1.50 2.88 1.10
CA ASN A 6 1.26 1.50 1.49
C ASN A 6 1.02 1.39 3.00
N ALA A 7 1.84 2.00 3.85
CA ALA A 7 1.64 1.98 5.30
C ALA A 7 0.27 2.54 5.70
N ILE A 8 -0.13 3.68 5.11
CA ILE A 8 -1.46 4.27 5.29
C ILE A 8 -2.53 3.32 4.75
N GLY A 9 -2.31 2.71 3.59
CA GLY A 9 -3.25 1.78 2.98
C GLY A 9 -3.48 0.53 3.83
N THR A 10 -2.42 -0.05 4.40
CA THR A 10 -2.49 -1.16 5.35
C THR A 10 -3.21 -0.73 6.62
N TYR A 11 -2.87 0.44 7.18
CA TYR A 11 -3.55 0.99 8.34
C TYR A 11 -5.06 1.19 8.09
N LEU A 12 -5.43 1.84 6.99
CA LEU A 12 -6.82 2.04 6.59
C LEU A 12 -7.55 0.72 6.34
N TYR A 13 -6.88 -0.24 5.70
CA TYR A 13 -7.47 -1.57 5.47
C TYR A 13 -7.81 -2.24 6.80
N ILE A 14 -6.89 -2.24 7.76
CA ILE A 14 -7.11 -2.86 9.06
C ILE A 14 -8.29 -2.20 9.78
N ILE A 15 -8.29 -0.87 9.94
CA ILE A 15 -9.32 -0.20 10.76
C ILE A 15 -10.70 -0.13 10.09
N LEU A 16 -10.79 -0.15 8.75
CA LEU A 16 -12.06 0.01 8.03
C LEU A 16 -12.69 -1.33 7.63
N ILE A 17 -11.87 -2.36 7.40
CA ILE A 17 -12.32 -3.63 6.83
C ILE A 17 -12.31 -4.76 7.85
N THR A 18 -11.40 -4.71 8.83
CA THR A 18 -11.24 -5.79 9.80
C THR A 18 -11.82 -5.40 11.16
N PRO A 19 -12.22 -6.38 11.99
CA PRO A 19 -12.68 -6.12 13.35
C PRO A 19 -11.53 -5.96 14.36
N TYR A 20 -10.27 -6.14 13.94
CA TYR A 20 -9.10 -6.13 14.81
C TYR A 20 -8.60 -4.72 15.11
N GLU A 21 -8.04 -4.52 16.29
CA GLU A 21 -7.22 -3.33 16.53
C GLU A 21 -5.92 -3.39 15.72
N PHE A 22 -5.32 -2.23 15.44
CA PHE A 22 -4.16 -2.16 14.55
C PHE A 22 -2.96 -2.96 15.06
N GLU A 23 -2.68 -2.88 16.36
CA GLU A 23 -1.58 -3.63 16.98
C GLU A 23 -1.86 -5.14 16.94
N GLU A 24 -3.08 -5.56 17.27
CA GLU A 24 -3.52 -6.95 17.24
C GLU A 24 -3.40 -7.53 15.82
N ALA A 25 -3.89 -6.82 14.80
CA ALA A 25 -3.80 -7.24 13.41
C ALA A 25 -2.34 -7.44 12.92
N LEU A 26 -1.40 -6.65 13.43
CA LEU A 26 0.02 -6.80 13.10
C LEU A 26 0.66 -7.99 13.82
N VAL A 27 0.37 -8.15 15.12
CA VAL A 27 0.90 -9.26 15.92
C VAL A 27 0.35 -10.58 15.42
N ASP A 28 -0.96 -10.68 15.24
CA ASP A 28 -1.63 -11.89 14.74
C ASP A 28 -1.29 -12.13 13.28
N GLY A 29 -1.22 -11.07 12.47
CA GLY A 29 -0.74 -11.15 11.09
C GLY A 29 0.63 -11.80 10.99
N TYR A 30 1.54 -11.46 11.90
CA TYR A 30 2.86 -12.08 11.97
C TYR A 30 2.78 -13.53 12.47
N ARG A 31 2.03 -13.80 13.54
CA ARG A 31 1.95 -15.15 14.16
C ARG A 31 1.22 -16.17 13.30
N GLU A 32 0.19 -15.75 12.60
CA GLU A 32 -0.65 -16.59 11.74
C GLU A 32 -0.20 -16.57 10.27
N GLY A 33 0.86 -15.82 9.94
CA GLY A 33 1.49 -15.84 8.62
C GLY A 33 0.69 -15.12 7.52
N PHE A 34 -0.20 -14.18 7.87
CA PHE A 34 -0.93 -13.37 6.88
C PHE A 34 -0.43 -11.92 6.78
N LEU A 35 0.64 -11.55 7.49
CA LEU A 35 1.23 -10.20 7.46
C LEU A 35 1.57 -9.76 6.03
N GLY A 36 2.13 -10.66 5.23
CA GLY A 36 2.45 -10.36 3.84
C GLY A 36 1.21 -10.03 3.00
N LYS A 37 0.04 -10.61 3.32
CA LYS A 37 -1.23 -10.28 2.66
C LYS A 37 -1.68 -8.87 3.03
N LEU A 38 -1.54 -8.45 4.29
CA LEU A 38 -1.85 -7.08 4.74
C LEU A 38 -0.99 -6.03 4.02
N ILE A 39 0.30 -6.32 3.81
CA ILE A 39 1.23 -5.44 3.08
C ILE A 39 0.82 -5.32 1.60
N VAL A 40 0.41 -6.43 0.97
CA VAL A 40 -0.04 -6.43 -0.43
C VAL A 40 -1.38 -5.71 -0.58
N LEU A 41 -2.31 -5.89 0.37
CA LEU A 41 -3.60 -5.20 0.38
C LEU A 41 -3.41 -3.68 0.56
N GLY A 42 -2.48 -3.25 1.41
CA GLY A 42 -2.13 -1.83 1.53
C GLY A 42 -1.57 -1.24 0.24
N ALA A 43 -0.83 -2.03 -0.56
CA ALA A 43 -0.27 -1.58 -1.83
C ALA A 43 -1.33 -1.26 -2.89
N ILE A 44 -2.60 -1.65 -2.70
CA ILE A 44 -3.71 -1.19 -3.54
C ILE A 44 -3.82 0.34 -3.50
N PHE A 45 -3.55 0.97 -2.35
CA PHE A 45 -3.53 2.44 -2.23
C PHE A 45 -2.39 3.08 -3.01
N ASN A 46 -1.29 2.35 -3.27
CA ASN A 46 -0.25 2.85 -4.17
C ASN A 46 -0.77 3.00 -5.60
N LEU A 47 -1.71 2.17 -6.06
CA LEU A 47 -2.32 2.35 -7.39
C LEU A 47 -3.11 3.65 -7.46
N VAL A 48 -3.87 3.97 -6.41
CA VAL A 48 -4.60 5.23 -6.31
C VAL A 48 -3.62 6.41 -6.36
N LEU A 49 -2.53 6.36 -5.60
CA LEU A 49 -1.52 7.41 -5.61
C LEU A 49 -0.74 7.50 -6.93
N PHE A 50 -0.51 6.37 -7.59
CA PHE A 50 0.11 6.31 -8.91
C PHE A 50 -0.74 7.05 -9.95
N PHE A 51 -2.04 6.71 -10.04
CA PHE A 51 -2.95 7.41 -10.94
C PHE A 51 -3.10 8.87 -10.57
N PHE A 52 -3.11 9.21 -9.28
CA PHE A 52 -3.10 10.60 -8.84
C PHE A 52 -1.90 11.34 -9.43
N PHE A 53 -0.67 10.82 -9.33
CA PHE A 53 0.51 11.49 -9.88
C PHE A 53 0.55 11.53 -11.41
N LEU A 54 0.15 10.44 -12.07
CA LEU A 54 0.16 10.33 -13.53
C LEU A 54 -0.94 11.17 -14.22
N THR A 55 -2.00 11.53 -13.49
CA THR A 55 -3.13 12.28 -14.06
C THR A 55 -2.95 13.79 -13.88
N GLY A 56 -3.09 14.56 -14.97
CA GLY A 56 -3.03 16.02 -14.94
C GLY A 56 -4.34 16.73 -14.55
N LYS A 57 -5.44 15.97 -14.47
CA LYS A 57 -6.78 16.49 -14.20
C LYS A 57 -7.62 15.52 -13.38
N ILE A 58 -8.16 15.97 -12.25
CA ILE A 58 -9.06 15.19 -11.39
C ILE A 58 -10.33 16.02 -11.20
N GLY A 59 -11.40 15.65 -11.93
CA GLY A 59 -12.62 16.46 -11.97
C GLY A 59 -12.37 17.85 -12.54
N LYS A 60 -12.59 18.90 -11.74
CA LYS A 60 -12.31 20.31 -12.11
C LYS A 60 -10.90 20.75 -11.72
N PHE A 61 -10.20 19.98 -10.88
CA PHE A 61 -8.85 20.28 -10.42
C PHE A 61 -7.83 19.92 -11.51
N LYS A 62 -6.91 20.83 -11.80
CA LYS A 62 -5.79 20.63 -12.73
C LYS A 62 -4.49 20.71 -11.95
N LYS A 63 -3.57 19.78 -12.27
CA LYS A 63 -2.21 19.78 -11.72
C LYS A 63 -1.23 19.33 -12.79
N PRO A 64 0.06 19.67 -12.68
CA PRO A 64 1.07 19.06 -13.53
C PRO A 64 1.15 17.54 -13.30
N ILE A 65 1.47 16.82 -14.37
CA ILE A 65 1.80 15.39 -14.30
C ILE A 65 3.14 15.26 -13.56
N GLN A 66 3.18 14.35 -12.61
CA GLN A 66 4.30 14.13 -11.70
C GLN A 66 4.91 12.76 -12.00
N GLU A 67 5.61 12.65 -13.13
CA GLU A 67 6.14 11.38 -13.62
C GLU A 67 7.20 10.78 -12.69
N TYR A 68 8.04 11.61 -12.08
CA TYR A 68 9.12 11.15 -11.20
C TYR A 68 8.54 10.51 -9.93
N GLU A 69 7.52 11.14 -9.34
CA GLU A 69 6.81 10.65 -8.18
C GLU A 69 6.03 9.37 -8.52
N ALA A 70 5.39 9.32 -9.70
CA ALA A 70 4.70 8.11 -10.17
C ALA A 70 5.66 6.92 -10.30
N ARG A 71 6.87 7.11 -10.85
CA ARG A 71 7.91 6.06 -10.90
C ARG A 71 8.30 5.58 -9.50
N GLY A 72 8.45 6.50 -8.55
CA GLY A 72 8.74 6.15 -7.15
C GLY A 72 7.62 5.35 -6.48
N VAL A 73 6.36 5.61 -6.84
CA VAL A 73 5.22 4.81 -6.37
C VAL A 73 5.25 3.41 -6.97
N VAL A 74 5.56 3.26 -8.27
CA VAL A 74 5.71 1.94 -8.91
C VAL A 74 6.80 1.11 -8.24
N MET A 75 7.97 1.69 -7.97
CA MET A 75 9.05 1.01 -7.26
C MET A 75 8.61 0.54 -5.87
N ALA A 76 7.89 1.38 -5.12
CA ALA A 76 7.37 1.00 -3.80
C ALA A 76 6.33 -0.13 -3.90
N THR A 77 5.50 -0.17 -4.94
CA THR A 77 4.56 -1.27 -5.19
C THR A 77 5.29 -2.58 -5.50
N MET A 78 6.36 -2.54 -6.31
CA MET A 78 7.19 -3.72 -6.55
C MET A 78 7.83 -4.23 -5.26
N LEU A 79 8.40 -3.34 -4.44
CA LEU A 79 8.97 -3.68 -3.14
C LEU A 79 7.93 -4.26 -2.18
N ALA A 80 6.72 -3.70 -2.14
CA ALA A 80 5.62 -4.23 -1.34
C ALA A 80 5.20 -5.64 -1.78
N GLY A 81 5.16 -5.90 -3.10
CA GLY A 81 4.89 -7.23 -3.63
C GLY A 81 5.97 -8.24 -3.25
N ILE A 82 7.24 -7.87 -3.40
CA ILE A 82 8.37 -8.72 -2.97
C ILE A 82 8.32 -8.98 -1.46
N ALA A 83 8.10 -7.94 -0.65
CA ALA A 83 7.97 -8.08 0.80
C ALA A 83 6.81 -9.02 1.16
N GLY A 84 5.65 -8.85 0.52
CA GLY A 84 4.50 -9.72 0.71
C GLY A 84 4.79 -11.18 0.38
N LEU A 85 5.54 -11.44 -0.69
CA LEU A 85 5.98 -12.80 -1.03
C LEU A 85 6.96 -13.36 0.02
N MET A 86 7.93 -12.57 0.45
CA MET A 86 8.89 -12.99 1.47
C MET A 86 8.19 -13.35 2.79
N PHE A 87 7.24 -12.53 3.24
CA PHE A 87 6.50 -12.77 4.48
C PHE A 87 5.45 -13.89 4.42
N ASN A 88 4.99 -14.29 3.24
CA ASN A 88 4.00 -15.38 3.13
C ASN A 88 4.65 -16.75 2.85
N PHE A 89 5.81 -16.78 2.19
CA PHE A 89 6.39 -18.03 1.68
C PHE A 89 7.75 -18.39 2.27
N ILE A 90 8.50 -17.43 2.82
CA ILE A 90 9.88 -17.64 3.28
C ILE A 90 10.00 -17.50 4.80
N LEU A 91 9.31 -16.52 5.39
CA LEU A 91 9.20 -16.28 6.83
C LEU A 91 7.92 -16.91 7.38
#